data_AF-A0A127B4G4-F1
#
_entry.id   AF-A0A127B4G4-F1
#
_cell.length_a   1.000
_cell.length_b   1.000
_cell.length_c   1.000
_cell.angle_alpha   90.00
_cell.angle_beta   90.00
_cell.angle_gamma   90.00
#
_symmetry.space_group_name_H-M   'P 1'
#
loop_
_entity.id
_entity.type
_entity.pdbx_description
1 polymer ?
#
loop_
_entity_poly.entity_id
_entity_poly.type
_entity_poly.pdbx_seq_one_letter_code
_entity_poly.pdbx_strand_id
1 'polypeptide(L)'
;MKASISYHIHHLNLTSGLHLPDILDMEQGQYLVFWWRSMAVGHVFLEPKSELDLPELLKKIAAALGPAVEYYAKLSGLPNWPWRMWIEQEETQKWREFFELVFAPVLTKEVPRHVPVSAVVCTSNRAPQLKQCLDRLLKLECQPQEIIVVDNAPADNATQQVVEEVESVMYVREPRIGLDIARNTGAKHARLPVVAYLDDDVLVTPLWAYHVWETFKDPNVAAMTGLVIASHLRSEAQCIFEKHWSFNRGYVDKIYDTHYFKATLPKGPPVWEIGAGANMAFRRDVFEEVGYFDELLDAGAAGCNGDSEMWYRVLAKGHTIHYNPRAIVFHEHRENVQELKKQIFYYMRGHAVAALRQQRYYRAGYPKYLAKLLLLSYSRSAVKGFPDYPFQYRTLWAQVTGLLSGLAFYFKHTKNWDK
;
A
#
# COMPACT_ATOMS: atom_id res chain seq x y z
N MET A 1 -12.93 11.68 29.30
CA MET A 1 -12.87 11.19 27.91
C MET A 1 -11.66 11.82 27.25
N LYS A 2 -10.62 11.05 26.90
CA LYS A 2 -9.49 11.60 26.12
C LYS A 2 -10.00 11.92 24.71
N ALA A 3 -9.66 13.10 24.19
CA ALA A 3 -10.09 13.55 22.87
C ALA A 3 -9.75 12.50 21.81
N SER A 4 -10.73 12.18 20.95
CA SER A 4 -10.51 11.31 19.79
C SER A 4 -9.51 12.00 18.87
N ILE A 5 -8.30 11.45 18.75
CA ILE A 5 -7.28 11.96 17.85
C ILE A 5 -7.78 11.76 16.42
N SER A 6 -7.90 12.86 15.69
CA SER A 6 -8.24 12.89 14.26
C SER A 6 -7.34 13.86 13.53
N TYR A 7 -7.21 13.68 12.23
CA TYR A 7 -6.37 14.49 11.34
C TYR A 7 -7.17 14.99 10.14
N HIS A 8 -6.96 16.26 9.79
CA HIS A 8 -7.37 16.78 8.49
C HIS A 8 -6.25 16.55 7.47
N ILE A 9 -6.57 15.97 6.31
CA ILE A 9 -5.60 15.73 5.24
C ILE A 9 -5.59 16.92 4.29
N HIS A 10 -4.43 17.53 4.09
CA HIS A 10 -4.22 18.61 3.13
C HIS A 10 -3.33 18.12 1.99
N HIS A 11 -3.82 18.24 0.75
CA HIS A 11 -3.04 17.98 -0.45
C HIS A 11 -2.46 19.29 -0.98
N LEU A 12 -1.17 19.53 -0.75
CA LEU A 12 -0.50 20.77 -1.07
C LEU A 12 0.27 20.65 -2.39
N ASN A 13 -0.16 21.39 -3.41
CA ASN A 13 0.48 21.41 -4.72
C ASN A 13 1.64 22.42 -4.74
N LEU A 14 2.88 21.92 -4.70
CA LEU A 14 4.09 22.73 -4.70
C LEU A 14 4.37 23.42 -6.04
N THR A 15 3.73 23.00 -7.14
CA THR A 15 3.95 23.61 -8.45
C THR A 15 3.47 25.06 -8.52
N SER A 16 2.50 25.46 -7.69
CA SER A 16 2.03 26.84 -7.58
C SER A 16 2.71 27.62 -6.45
N GLY A 17 3.69 27.02 -5.75
CA GLY A 17 4.32 27.56 -4.55
C GLY A 17 3.91 26.79 -3.29
N LEU A 18 4.50 27.16 -2.14
CA LEU A 18 4.17 26.57 -0.85
C LEU A 18 3.08 27.39 -0.16
N HIS A 19 1.82 27.04 -0.43
CA HIS A 19 0.66 27.69 0.19
C HIS A 19 0.21 26.88 1.40
N LEU A 20 0.60 27.32 2.59
CA LEU A 20 0.21 26.66 3.83
C LEU A 20 -1.20 27.10 4.25
N PRO A 21 -2.11 26.16 4.59
CA PRO A 21 -3.39 26.50 5.17
C PRO A 21 -3.21 27.13 6.56
N ASP A 22 -4.24 27.79 7.09
CA ASP A 22 -4.23 28.27 8.48
C ASP A 22 -4.34 27.07 9.42
N ILE A 23 -3.18 26.61 9.90
CA ILE A 23 -3.01 25.31 10.59
C ILE A 23 -2.27 25.41 11.92
N LEU A 24 -1.93 26.62 12.34
CA LEU A 24 -1.27 26.86 13.62
C LEU A 24 -2.33 26.88 14.73
N ASP A 25 -2.08 26.19 15.83
CA ASP A 25 -2.97 26.12 17.01
C ASP A 25 -4.36 25.48 16.75
N MET A 26 -4.37 24.32 16.10
CA MET A 26 -5.61 23.58 15.82
C MET A 26 -5.86 22.46 16.85
N GLU A 27 -7.10 22.34 17.32
CA GLU A 27 -7.58 21.22 18.16
C GLU A 27 -7.50 19.85 17.43
N GLN A 28 -7.44 19.87 16.10
CA GLN A 28 -7.29 18.71 15.24
C GLN A 28 -5.87 18.64 14.66
N GLY A 29 -5.31 17.43 14.53
CA GLY A 29 -4.01 17.23 13.88
C GLY A 29 -4.09 17.49 12.37
N GLN A 30 -2.95 17.75 11.74
CA GLN A 30 -2.87 18.06 10.31
C GLN A 30 -1.95 17.06 9.61
N TYR A 31 -2.43 16.45 8.53
CA TYR A 31 -1.66 15.54 7.69
C TYR A 31 -1.42 16.21 6.33
N LEU A 32 -0.24 16.80 6.16
CA LEU A 32 0.13 17.51 4.94
C LEU A 32 0.78 16.52 3.98
N VAL A 33 0.22 16.37 2.78
CA VAL A 33 0.80 15.58 1.68
C VAL A 33 1.23 16.54 0.59
N PHE A 34 2.51 16.51 0.22
CA PHE A 34 3.09 17.43 -0.74
C PHE A 34 3.16 16.81 -2.13
N TRP A 35 2.78 17.60 -3.13
CA TRP A 35 2.69 17.16 -4.52
C TRP A 35 3.55 18.03 -5.42
N TRP A 36 4.30 17.40 -6.31
CA TRP A 36 4.91 18.04 -7.47
C TRP A 36 4.24 17.49 -8.73
N ARG A 37 3.34 18.30 -9.33
CA ARG A 37 2.45 17.88 -10.42
C ARG A 37 1.62 16.67 -9.98
N SER A 38 1.73 15.53 -10.67
CA SER A 38 1.02 14.28 -10.34
C SER A 38 1.74 13.41 -9.32
N MET A 39 2.94 13.79 -8.86
CA MET A 39 3.75 12.98 -7.95
C MET A 39 3.61 13.45 -6.51
N ALA A 40 3.29 12.55 -5.59
CA ALA A 40 3.48 12.82 -4.17
C ALA A 40 4.98 12.73 -3.83
N VAL A 41 5.50 13.70 -3.08
CA VAL A 41 6.94 13.86 -2.83
C VAL A 41 7.31 13.90 -1.34
N GLY A 42 6.32 13.88 -0.45
CA GLY A 42 6.55 13.89 0.99
C GLY A 42 5.25 14.01 1.79
N HIS A 43 5.35 13.77 3.10
CA HIS A 43 4.27 14.11 4.02
C HIS A 43 4.78 14.56 5.38
N VAL A 44 3.94 15.30 6.11
CA VAL A 44 4.17 15.71 7.50
C VAL A 44 2.90 15.48 8.32
N PHE A 45 3.07 14.91 9.52
CA PHE A 45 2.06 14.95 10.57
C PHE A 45 2.38 16.10 11.52
N LEU A 46 1.41 17.00 11.72
CA LEU A 46 1.41 18.00 12.78
C LEU A 46 0.43 17.54 13.86
N GLU A 47 0.95 17.30 15.07
CA GLU A 47 0.13 16.85 16.19
C GLU A 47 -0.87 17.96 16.59
N PRO A 48 -2.06 17.59 17.10
CA PRO A 48 -3.02 18.58 17.63
C PRO A 48 -2.36 19.49 18.68
N LYS A 49 -2.70 20.79 18.66
CA LYS A 49 -2.16 21.81 19.57
C LYS A 49 -0.64 21.94 19.54
N SER A 50 -0.01 21.63 18.40
CA SER A 50 1.42 21.85 18.24
C SER A 50 1.71 23.35 18.16
N GLU A 51 2.48 23.87 19.12
CA GLU A 51 3.06 25.21 19.07
C GLU A 51 4.29 25.17 18.14
N LEU A 52 4.05 25.24 16.83
CA LEU A 52 5.11 25.29 15.82
C LEU A 52 5.12 26.67 15.19
N ASP A 53 6.27 27.34 15.21
CA ASP A 53 6.46 28.54 14.43
C ASP A 53 6.71 28.22 12.95
N LEU A 54 6.57 29.23 12.09
CA LEU A 54 6.77 29.06 10.65
C LEU A 54 8.18 28.55 10.30
N PRO A 55 9.29 29.08 10.87
CA PRO A 55 10.63 28.56 10.61
C PRO A 55 10.80 27.07 10.94
N GLU A 56 10.27 26.58 12.07
CA GLU A 56 10.33 25.15 12.41
C GLU A 56 9.47 24.31 11.46
N LEU A 57 8.29 24.81 11.09
CA LEU A 57 7.43 24.14 10.11
C LEU A 57 8.13 24.01 8.75
N LEU A 58 8.76 25.08 8.24
CA LEU A 58 9.50 25.04 6.97
C LEU A 58 10.66 24.03 7.01
N LYS A 59 11.39 23.93 8.14
CA LYS A 59 12.42 22.90 8.34
C LYS A 59 11.84 21.49 8.30
N LYS A 60 10.68 21.26 8.95
CA LYS A 60 9.98 19.97 8.91
C LYS A 60 9.52 19.61 7.50
N ILE A 61 9.01 20.58 6.75
CA ILE A 61 8.61 20.41 5.34
C ILE A 61 9.84 20.04 4.50
N ALA A 62 10.92 20.81 4.58
CA ALA A 62 12.16 20.51 3.87
C ALA A 62 12.69 19.11 4.23
N ALA A 63 12.65 18.72 5.51
CA ALA A 63 13.00 17.36 5.96
C ALA A 63 12.14 16.28 5.28
N ALA A 64 10.82 16.47 5.24
CA ALA A 64 9.87 15.52 4.66
C ALA A 64 9.99 15.36 3.14
N LEU A 65 10.33 16.43 2.41
CA LEU A 65 10.59 16.38 0.97
C LEU A 65 11.93 15.72 0.62
N GLY A 66 12.85 15.69 1.60
CA GLY A 66 14.22 15.22 1.48
C GLY A 66 14.39 13.91 0.71
N PRO A 67 13.77 12.81 1.19
CA PRO A 67 13.93 11.50 0.57
C PRO A 67 13.61 11.49 -0.93
N ALA A 68 12.53 12.16 -1.36
CA ALA A 68 12.18 12.23 -2.77
C ALA A 68 13.12 13.15 -3.55
N VAL A 69 13.26 14.40 -3.11
CA VAL A 69 14.03 15.42 -3.84
C VAL A 69 15.48 14.98 -4.01
N GLU A 70 16.13 14.48 -2.97
CA GLU A 70 17.54 14.04 -3.04
C GLU A 70 17.71 12.79 -3.93
N TYR A 71 16.75 11.85 -3.88
CA TYR A 71 16.76 10.67 -4.73
C TYR A 71 16.68 11.05 -6.22
N TYR A 72 15.67 11.83 -6.61
CA TYR A 72 15.51 12.23 -8.01
C TYR A 72 16.58 13.24 -8.45
N ALA A 73 17.09 14.09 -7.56
CA ALA A 73 18.19 14.99 -7.89
C ALA A 73 19.46 14.21 -8.24
N LYS A 74 19.74 13.11 -7.52
CA LYS A 74 20.84 12.20 -7.86
C LYS A 74 20.63 11.55 -9.22
N LEU A 75 19.41 11.08 -9.54
CA LEU A 75 19.09 10.51 -10.85
C LEU A 75 19.23 11.52 -11.99
N SER A 76 18.90 12.78 -11.73
CA SER A 76 18.98 13.88 -12.69
C SER A 76 20.38 14.51 -12.79
N GLY A 77 21.39 13.97 -12.11
CA GLY A 77 22.76 14.49 -12.14
C GLY A 77 22.94 15.84 -11.45
N LEU A 78 22.03 16.21 -10.53
CA LEU A 78 22.02 17.47 -9.78
C LEU A 78 22.19 17.23 -8.26
N PRO A 79 23.20 16.46 -7.79
CA PRO A 79 23.40 16.27 -6.36
C PRO A 79 23.90 17.56 -5.69
N ASN A 80 23.65 17.70 -4.38
CA ASN A 80 24.27 18.72 -3.49
C ASN A 80 23.83 20.19 -3.66
N TRP A 81 22.65 20.45 -4.22
CA TRP A 81 22.09 21.81 -4.24
C TRP A 81 21.48 22.21 -2.88
N PRO A 82 21.56 23.48 -2.46
CA PRO A 82 21.09 23.95 -1.14
C PRO A 82 19.57 24.19 -1.10
N TRP A 83 18.78 23.35 -1.76
CA TRP A 83 17.34 23.55 -1.94
C TRP A 83 16.54 23.60 -0.64
N ARG A 84 17.03 22.94 0.42
CA ARG A 84 16.44 23.00 1.76
C ARG A 84 16.48 24.42 2.31
N MET A 85 17.62 25.11 2.15
CA MET A 85 17.78 26.50 2.58
C MET A 85 16.83 27.42 1.83
N TRP A 86 16.58 27.17 0.54
CA TRP A 86 15.64 27.97 -0.25
C TRP A 86 14.19 27.82 0.23
N ILE A 87 13.80 26.64 0.70
CA ILE A 87 12.47 26.47 1.35
C ILE A 87 12.44 27.23 2.67
N GLU A 88 13.48 27.08 3.51
CA GLU A 88 13.57 27.72 4.83
C GLU A 88 13.63 29.26 4.76
N GLN A 89 14.17 29.80 3.67
CA GLN A 89 14.27 31.24 3.40
C GLN A 89 13.15 31.76 2.49
N GLU A 90 12.14 30.93 2.21
CA GLU A 90 10.97 31.29 1.39
C GLU A 90 11.34 31.73 -0.05
N GLU A 91 12.50 31.33 -0.57
CA GLU A 91 12.99 31.61 -1.92
C GLU A 91 12.27 30.76 -2.97
N THR A 92 10.96 30.99 -3.10
CA THR A 92 10.02 30.15 -3.84
C THR A 92 10.41 29.90 -5.29
N GLN A 93 10.94 30.91 -5.96
CA GLN A 93 11.37 30.77 -7.35
C GLN A 93 12.53 29.77 -7.48
N LYS A 94 13.56 29.86 -6.63
CA LYS A 94 14.78 29.05 -6.74
C LYS A 94 14.50 27.56 -6.56
N TRP A 95 13.78 27.19 -5.51
CA TRP A 95 13.50 25.76 -5.27
C TRP A 95 12.52 25.18 -6.30
N ARG A 96 11.59 25.98 -6.85
CA ARG A 96 10.70 25.53 -7.92
C ARG A 96 11.45 25.27 -9.22
N GLU A 97 12.33 26.18 -9.64
CA GLU A 97 13.17 25.99 -10.82
C GLU A 97 14.05 24.75 -10.67
N PHE A 98 14.63 24.53 -9.48
CA PHE A 98 15.36 23.31 -9.18
C PHE A 98 14.47 22.06 -9.21
N PHE A 99 13.27 22.09 -8.64
CA PHE A 99 12.35 20.94 -8.66
C PHE A 99 11.91 20.60 -10.08
N GLU A 100 11.67 21.58 -10.96
CA GLU A 100 11.40 21.32 -12.38
C GLU A 100 12.55 20.51 -13.01
N LEU A 101 13.80 20.89 -12.78
CA LEU A 101 14.96 20.17 -13.29
C LEU A 101 15.10 18.77 -12.66
N VAL A 102 14.87 18.65 -11.35
CA VAL A 102 14.99 17.40 -10.60
C VAL A 102 13.97 16.36 -11.06
N PHE A 103 12.70 16.76 -11.23
CA PHE A 103 11.62 15.83 -11.54
C PHE A 103 11.39 15.67 -13.05
N ALA A 104 11.90 16.56 -13.91
CA ALA A 104 11.71 16.49 -15.36
C ALA A 104 11.93 15.10 -16.00
N PRO A 105 12.92 14.28 -15.58
CA PRO A 105 13.12 12.95 -16.18
C PRO A 105 12.04 11.92 -15.86
N VAL A 106 11.33 12.09 -14.74
CA VAL A 106 10.30 11.14 -14.25
C VAL A 106 8.88 11.65 -14.44
N LEU A 107 8.71 12.90 -14.90
CA LEU A 107 7.42 13.44 -15.28
C LEU A 107 6.97 12.87 -16.63
N THR A 108 5.70 12.49 -16.68
CA THR A 108 5.08 11.97 -17.90
C THR A 108 5.06 13.03 -18.99
N LYS A 109 5.59 12.69 -20.18
CA LYS A 109 5.62 13.59 -21.36
C LYS A 109 4.45 13.34 -22.30
N GLU A 110 4.11 12.07 -22.53
CA GLU A 110 3.01 11.66 -23.39
C GLU A 110 2.16 10.61 -22.67
N VAL A 111 0.87 10.89 -22.52
CA VAL A 111 -0.10 10.00 -21.85
C VAL A 111 -0.99 9.37 -22.92
N PRO A 112 -0.91 8.05 -23.18
CA PRO A 112 -1.86 7.37 -24.04
C PRO A 112 -3.24 7.35 -23.37
N ARG A 113 -4.31 7.36 -24.17
CA ARG A 113 -5.68 7.22 -23.63
C ARG A 113 -5.93 5.86 -22.99
N HIS A 114 -5.29 4.80 -23.49
CA HIS A 114 -5.43 3.44 -23.00
C HIS A 114 -4.08 2.73 -22.94
N VAL A 115 -3.91 1.83 -21.96
CA VAL A 115 -2.72 0.98 -21.81
C VAL A 115 -3.09 -0.50 -21.66
N PRO A 116 -2.23 -1.43 -22.12
CA PRO A 116 -2.48 -2.88 -22.07
C PRO A 116 -2.35 -3.46 -20.66
N VAL A 117 -3.29 -3.08 -19.80
CA VAL A 117 -3.44 -3.50 -18.40
C VAL A 117 -4.85 -4.05 -18.20
N SER A 118 -4.94 -5.24 -17.60
CA SER A 118 -6.17 -5.80 -17.05
C SER A 118 -6.32 -5.35 -15.59
N ALA A 119 -7.19 -4.38 -15.32
CA ALA A 119 -7.51 -3.94 -13.97
C ALA A 119 -8.58 -4.86 -13.37
N VAL A 120 -8.19 -5.65 -12.37
CA VAL A 120 -9.05 -6.57 -11.63
C VAL A 120 -9.52 -5.88 -10.35
N VAL A 121 -10.84 -5.71 -10.22
CA VAL A 121 -11.51 -5.20 -9.02
C VAL A 121 -12.19 -6.37 -8.34
N CYS A 122 -11.70 -6.76 -7.16
CA CYS A 122 -12.34 -7.79 -6.34
C CYS A 122 -13.33 -7.12 -5.37
N THR A 123 -14.58 -7.58 -5.34
CA THR A 123 -15.61 -7.02 -4.47
C THR A 123 -16.46 -8.12 -3.86
N SER A 124 -17.08 -7.85 -2.71
CA SER A 124 -18.03 -8.75 -2.07
C SER A 124 -19.09 -7.96 -1.33
N ASN A 125 -20.33 -8.01 -1.81
CA ASN A 125 -21.51 -7.37 -1.20
C ASN A 125 -21.30 -5.86 -0.94
N ARG A 126 -20.68 -5.17 -1.89
CA ARG A 126 -20.27 -3.74 -1.82
C ARG A 126 -20.61 -2.98 -3.10
N ALA A 127 -21.78 -3.25 -3.67
CA ALA A 127 -22.23 -2.65 -4.93
C ALA A 127 -22.12 -1.10 -4.97
N PRO A 128 -22.46 -0.34 -3.89
CA PRO A 128 -22.28 1.12 -3.90
C PRO A 128 -20.83 1.58 -4.02
N GLN A 129 -19.89 0.88 -3.36
CA GLN A 129 -18.45 1.17 -3.43
C GLN A 129 -17.91 0.80 -4.82
N LEU A 130 -18.30 -0.38 -5.33
CA LEU A 130 -17.95 -0.79 -6.69
C LEU A 130 -18.38 0.27 -7.71
N LYS A 131 -19.63 0.78 -7.64
CA LYS A 131 -20.11 1.81 -8.56
C LYS A 131 -19.20 3.04 -8.56
N GLN A 132 -18.81 3.52 -7.37
CA GLN A 132 -17.88 4.65 -7.24
C GLN A 132 -16.48 4.35 -7.79
N CYS A 133 -16.00 3.12 -7.61
CA CYS A 133 -14.73 2.66 -8.17
C CYS A 133 -14.78 2.66 -9.71
N LEU A 134 -15.81 2.07 -10.31
CA LEU A 134 -16.00 2.03 -11.76
C LEU A 134 -16.16 3.44 -12.37
N ASP A 135 -17.00 4.29 -11.76
CA ASP A 135 -17.20 5.68 -12.20
C ASP A 135 -15.88 6.47 -12.28
N ARG A 136 -14.88 6.12 -11.45
CA ARG A 136 -13.55 6.74 -11.44
C ARG A 136 -12.61 6.10 -12.46
N LEU A 137 -12.59 4.77 -12.55
CA LEU A 137 -11.75 4.05 -13.51
C LEU A 137 -12.05 4.48 -14.95
N LEU A 138 -13.32 4.70 -15.28
CA LEU A 138 -13.77 5.17 -16.60
C LEU A 138 -13.48 6.65 -16.87
N LYS A 139 -13.06 7.41 -15.85
CA LYS A 139 -12.71 8.84 -15.94
C LYS A 139 -11.22 9.10 -15.81
N LEU A 140 -10.40 8.05 -15.75
CA LEU A 140 -8.94 8.22 -15.76
C LEU A 140 -8.48 8.90 -17.04
N GLU A 141 -7.44 9.72 -16.92
CA GLU A 141 -6.77 10.34 -18.07
C GLU A 141 -6.11 9.28 -18.97
N CYS A 142 -5.65 8.18 -18.37
CA CYS A 142 -5.21 6.96 -19.03
C CYS A 142 -5.95 5.77 -18.44
N GLN A 143 -6.73 5.07 -19.25
CA GLN A 143 -7.56 3.94 -18.81
C GLN A 143 -6.85 2.60 -19.05
N PRO A 144 -7.08 1.59 -18.18
CA PRO A 144 -6.76 0.21 -18.55
C PRO A 144 -7.60 -0.23 -19.75
N GLN A 145 -7.03 -1.04 -20.64
CA GLN A 145 -7.76 -1.59 -21.79
C GLN A 145 -8.79 -2.66 -21.39
N GLU A 146 -8.64 -3.27 -20.22
CA GLU A 146 -9.57 -4.29 -19.73
C GLU A 146 -9.86 -4.03 -18.25
N ILE A 147 -11.13 -4.00 -17.88
CA ILE A 147 -11.60 -3.94 -16.49
C ILE A 147 -12.37 -5.22 -16.20
N ILE A 148 -11.99 -5.93 -15.14
CA ILE A 148 -12.60 -7.19 -14.71
C ILE A 148 -13.10 -7.00 -13.29
N VAL A 149 -14.40 -7.11 -13.09
CA VAL A 149 -15.01 -7.14 -11.77
C VAL A 149 -15.23 -8.59 -11.36
N VAL A 150 -14.57 -8.99 -10.27
CA VAL A 150 -14.77 -10.30 -9.67
C VAL A 150 -15.68 -10.15 -8.45
N ASP A 151 -16.91 -10.63 -8.59
CA ASP A 151 -17.93 -10.63 -7.55
C ASP A 151 -17.78 -11.89 -6.69
N ASN A 152 -17.23 -11.71 -5.48
CA ASN A 152 -16.80 -12.79 -4.61
C ASN A 152 -17.87 -13.16 -3.59
N ALA A 153 -18.37 -14.40 -3.69
CA ALA A 153 -19.44 -14.96 -2.88
C ALA A 153 -20.63 -14.00 -2.68
N PRO A 154 -21.24 -13.51 -3.77
CA PRO A 154 -22.35 -12.57 -3.68
C PRO A 154 -23.55 -13.19 -2.96
N ALA A 155 -24.18 -12.41 -2.08
CA ALA A 155 -25.42 -12.76 -1.40
C ALA A 155 -26.66 -12.46 -2.27
N ASP A 156 -26.55 -11.53 -3.20
CA ASP A 156 -27.60 -11.10 -4.14
C ASP A 156 -27.00 -10.71 -5.51
N ASN A 157 -27.79 -10.09 -6.38
CA ASN A 157 -27.34 -9.69 -7.72
C ASN A 157 -26.96 -8.20 -7.81
N ALA A 158 -26.82 -7.47 -6.70
CA ALA A 158 -26.60 -6.02 -6.72
C ALA A 158 -25.27 -5.63 -7.41
N THR A 159 -24.21 -6.40 -7.19
CA THR A 159 -22.92 -6.20 -7.88
C THR A 159 -23.07 -6.36 -9.39
N GLN A 160 -23.77 -7.41 -9.83
CA GLN A 160 -24.01 -7.68 -11.24
C GLN A 160 -24.77 -6.53 -11.91
N GLN A 161 -25.82 -6.02 -11.26
CA GLN A 161 -26.59 -4.88 -11.76
C GLN A 161 -25.73 -3.63 -11.98
N VAL A 162 -24.81 -3.34 -11.05
CA VAL A 162 -23.87 -2.21 -11.20
C VAL A 162 -22.95 -2.39 -12.40
N VAL A 163 -22.48 -3.61 -12.68
CA VAL A 163 -21.61 -3.87 -13.84
C VAL A 163 -22.39 -3.80 -15.15
N GLU A 164 -23.64 -4.25 -15.18
CA GLU A 164 -24.51 -4.19 -16.37
C GLU A 164 -24.82 -2.75 -16.82
N GLU A 165 -24.74 -1.77 -15.91
CA GLU A 165 -24.86 -0.34 -16.24
C GLU A 165 -23.62 0.24 -16.95
N VAL A 166 -22.51 -0.51 -16.97
CA VAL A 166 -21.22 -0.03 -17.48
C VAL A 166 -20.76 -0.86 -18.69
N GLU A 167 -20.74 -0.22 -19.85
CA GLU A 167 -20.16 -0.83 -21.05
C GLU A 167 -18.66 -1.10 -20.86
N SER A 168 -18.15 -2.19 -21.47
CA SER A 168 -16.71 -2.54 -21.48
C SER A 168 -16.12 -3.06 -20.16
N VAL A 169 -16.95 -3.39 -19.16
CA VAL A 169 -16.51 -4.08 -17.93
C VAL A 169 -16.90 -5.56 -17.99
N MET A 170 -15.95 -6.44 -17.70
CA MET A 170 -16.20 -7.88 -17.60
C MET A 170 -16.67 -8.24 -16.19
N TYR A 171 -17.88 -8.78 -16.07
CA TYR A 171 -18.36 -9.38 -14.82
C TYR A 171 -17.93 -10.85 -14.73
N VAL A 172 -17.35 -11.23 -13.59
CA VAL A 172 -17.00 -12.63 -13.27
C VAL A 172 -17.51 -12.95 -11.88
N ARG A 173 -18.37 -13.96 -11.77
CA ARG A 173 -18.85 -14.47 -10.48
C ARG A 173 -17.91 -15.54 -9.93
N GLU A 174 -17.42 -15.36 -8.70
CA GLU A 174 -16.68 -16.40 -7.96
C GLU A 174 -17.52 -16.86 -6.75
N PRO A 175 -18.08 -18.07 -6.75
CA PRO A 175 -18.95 -18.52 -5.67
C PRO A 175 -18.21 -18.85 -4.36
N ARG A 176 -16.90 -19.09 -4.38
CA ARG A 176 -16.13 -19.45 -3.18
C ARG A 176 -15.65 -18.21 -2.45
N ILE A 177 -15.90 -18.13 -1.14
CA ILE A 177 -15.48 -17.00 -0.31
C ILE A 177 -13.95 -16.94 -0.25
N GLY A 178 -13.39 -15.76 -0.57
CA GLY A 178 -11.96 -15.51 -0.47
C GLY A 178 -11.46 -14.43 -1.43
N LEU A 179 -10.68 -13.47 -0.92
CA LEU A 179 -10.03 -12.43 -1.71
C LEU A 179 -8.93 -12.97 -2.62
N ASP A 180 -8.06 -13.86 -2.14
CA ASP A 180 -7.04 -14.51 -2.95
C ASP A 180 -7.68 -15.46 -3.99
N ILE A 181 -8.80 -16.10 -3.65
CA ILE A 181 -9.62 -16.82 -4.63
C ILE A 181 -10.15 -15.87 -5.72
N ALA A 182 -10.71 -14.73 -5.33
CA ALA A 182 -11.20 -13.73 -6.27
C ALA A 182 -10.07 -13.17 -7.15
N ARG A 183 -8.89 -12.91 -6.57
CA ARG A 183 -7.69 -12.47 -7.28
C ARG A 183 -7.24 -13.49 -8.31
N ASN A 184 -7.25 -14.77 -7.96
CA ASN A 184 -6.92 -15.87 -8.86
C ASN A 184 -7.92 -15.97 -10.02
N THR A 185 -9.21 -15.84 -9.71
CA THR A 185 -10.26 -15.83 -10.73
C THR A 185 -10.08 -14.64 -11.68
N GLY A 186 -9.76 -13.45 -11.17
CA GLY A 186 -9.43 -12.30 -12.01
C GLY A 186 -8.21 -12.53 -12.90
N ALA A 187 -7.09 -13.03 -12.34
CA ALA A 187 -5.89 -13.33 -13.13
C ALA A 187 -6.11 -14.37 -14.23
N LYS A 188 -6.97 -15.37 -13.99
CA LYS A 188 -7.33 -16.38 -15.00
C LYS A 188 -8.18 -15.83 -16.15
N HIS A 189 -8.95 -14.77 -15.90
CA HIS A 189 -9.76 -14.11 -16.92
C HIS A 189 -9.03 -12.96 -17.62
N ALA A 190 -7.96 -12.43 -17.01
CA ALA A 190 -7.14 -11.37 -17.58
C ALA A 190 -6.45 -11.80 -18.87
N ARG A 191 -6.57 -10.97 -19.91
CA ARG A 191 -6.04 -11.26 -21.26
C ARG A 191 -4.78 -10.47 -21.60
N LEU A 192 -4.55 -9.36 -20.90
CA LEU A 192 -3.47 -8.43 -21.22
C LEU A 192 -2.16 -8.81 -20.51
N PRO A 193 -1.00 -8.27 -20.95
CA PRO A 193 0.30 -8.63 -20.39
C PRO A 193 0.51 -8.26 -18.92
N VAL A 194 -0.27 -7.30 -18.40
CA VAL A 194 -0.19 -6.83 -17.01
C VAL A 194 -1.55 -7.02 -16.34
N VAL A 195 -1.55 -7.66 -15.17
CA VAL A 195 -2.71 -7.83 -14.30
C VAL A 195 -2.53 -6.92 -13.09
N ALA A 196 -3.38 -5.91 -12.94
CA ALA A 196 -3.34 -4.97 -11.83
C ALA A 196 -4.53 -5.20 -10.90
N TYR A 197 -4.31 -5.16 -9.59
CA TYR A 197 -5.35 -5.36 -8.59
C TYR A 197 -5.69 -4.06 -7.88
N LEU A 198 -7.00 -3.85 -7.70
CA LEU A 198 -7.57 -2.78 -6.90
C LEU A 198 -8.64 -3.37 -5.97
N ASP A 199 -8.69 -2.84 -4.75
CA ASP A 199 -9.82 -3.08 -3.86
C ASP A 199 -11.00 -2.15 -4.27
N ASP A 200 -12.22 -2.48 -3.89
CA ASP A 200 -13.41 -1.68 -4.24
C ASP A 200 -13.54 -0.37 -3.45
N ASP A 201 -12.72 -0.17 -2.43
CA ASP A 201 -12.68 0.99 -1.53
C ASP A 201 -11.43 1.88 -1.73
N VAL A 202 -10.66 1.67 -2.81
CA VAL A 202 -9.53 2.54 -3.16
C VAL A 202 -9.90 3.59 -4.19
N LEU A 203 -9.31 4.78 -4.04
CA LEU A 203 -9.42 5.87 -5.00
C LEU A 203 -8.10 5.99 -5.76
N VAL A 204 -8.13 5.78 -7.07
CA VAL A 204 -6.95 5.88 -7.93
C VAL A 204 -6.72 7.31 -8.41
N THR A 205 -5.44 7.69 -8.63
CA THR A 205 -5.07 8.96 -9.27
C THR A 205 -5.27 8.92 -10.80
N PRO A 206 -5.45 10.06 -11.49
CA PRO A 206 -5.80 10.09 -12.92
C PRO A 206 -4.84 9.35 -13.86
N LEU A 207 -3.56 9.24 -13.49
CA LEU A 207 -2.50 8.56 -14.25
C LEU A 207 -2.14 7.17 -13.68
N TRP A 208 -2.95 6.63 -12.76
CA TRP A 208 -2.64 5.37 -12.09
C TRP A 208 -2.35 4.22 -13.07
N ALA A 209 -3.23 3.99 -14.06
CA ALA A 209 -3.03 2.89 -15.01
C ALA A 209 -1.78 3.10 -15.89
N TYR A 210 -1.49 4.35 -16.25
CA TYR A 210 -0.25 4.70 -16.95
C TYR A 210 0.98 4.34 -16.11
N HIS A 211 1.01 4.71 -14.82
CA HIS A 211 2.14 4.42 -13.93
C HIS A 211 2.27 2.92 -13.61
N VAL A 212 1.16 2.17 -13.59
CA VAL A 212 1.21 0.70 -13.57
C VAL A 212 1.89 0.19 -14.83
N TRP A 213 1.38 0.57 -16.01
CA TRP A 213 1.91 0.11 -17.30
C TRP A 213 3.37 0.47 -17.53
N GLU A 214 3.77 1.72 -17.23
CA GLU A 214 5.13 2.20 -17.47
C GLU A 214 6.17 1.39 -16.68
N THR A 215 5.78 0.89 -15.50
CA THR A 215 6.64 0.06 -14.64
C THR A 215 7.06 -1.22 -15.36
N PHE A 216 6.14 -1.81 -16.12
CA PHE A 216 6.39 -3.03 -16.89
C PHE A 216 7.03 -2.77 -18.27
N LYS A 217 7.41 -1.53 -18.59
CA LYS A 217 8.30 -1.28 -19.73
C LYS A 217 9.72 -1.80 -19.46
N ASP A 218 10.12 -1.92 -18.20
CA ASP A 218 11.32 -2.69 -17.84
C ASP A 218 11.01 -4.19 -17.90
N PRO A 219 11.59 -4.94 -18.85
CA PRO A 219 11.33 -6.38 -19.00
C PRO A 219 11.73 -7.20 -17.78
N ASN A 220 12.60 -6.69 -16.90
CA ASN A 220 13.07 -7.42 -15.71
C ASN A 220 12.08 -7.39 -14.54
N VAL A 221 11.12 -6.46 -14.55
CA VAL A 221 10.12 -6.29 -13.48
C VAL A 221 8.99 -7.28 -13.69
N ALA A 222 8.79 -8.21 -12.76
CA ALA A 222 7.71 -9.20 -12.82
C ALA A 222 6.49 -8.81 -11.96
N ALA A 223 6.69 -7.97 -10.94
CA ALA A 223 5.62 -7.44 -10.13
C ALA A 223 5.88 -5.98 -9.75
N MET A 224 4.81 -5.28 -9.39
CA MET A 224 4.83 -3.89 -9.02
C MET A 224 3.95 -3.68 -7.79
N THR A 225 4.40 -2.77 -6.92
CA THR A 225 3.60 -2.19 -5.84
C THR A 225 3.61 -0.68 -5.97
N GLY A 226 2.57 0.00 -5.48
CA GLY A 226 2.47 1.46 -5.58
C GLY A 226 2.26 2.15 -4.24
N LEU A 227 2.29 3.49 -4.28
CA LEU A 227 2.07 4.32 -3.10
C LEU A 227 0.59 4.24 -2.67
N VAL A 228 0.38 4.06 -1.37
CA VAL A 228 -0.93 4.07 -0.74
C VAL A 228 -0.94 5.18 0.31
N ILE A 229 -1.93 6.06 0.23
CA ILE A 229 -2.13 7.19 1.14
C ILE A 229 -3.49 7.01 1.81
N ALA A 230 -3.64 7.36 3.10
CA ALA A 230 -4.97 7.38 3.71
C ALA A 230 -5.93 8.32 2.95
N SER A 231 -7.15 7.87 2.67
CA SER A 231 -8.18 8.73 2.08
C SER A 231 -8.76 9.71 3.10
N HIS A 232 -8.81 9.33 4.38
CA HIS A 232 -9.22 10.16 5.50
C HIS A 232 -8.73 9.60 6.83
N LEU A 233 -8.63 10.48 7.83
CA LEU A 233 -8.14 10.17 9.18
C LEU A 233 -9.06 10.78 10.26
N ARG A 234 -10.36 10.46 10.17
CA ARG A 234 -11.40 11.07 11.01
C ARG A 234 -11.58 10.37 12.36
N SER A 235 -11.08 9.14 12.49
CA SER A 235 -11.20 8.36 13.71
C SER A 235 -9.85 7.94 14.28
N GLU A 236 -9.84 7.61 15.58
CA GLU A 236 -8.67 7.06 16.26
C GLU A 236 -8.13 5.79 15.57
N ALA A 237 -9.02 4.91 15.08
CA ALA A 237 -8.62 3.68 14.41
C ALA A 237 -7.84 3.95 13.11
N GLN A 238 -8.32 4.91 12.30
CA GLN A 238 -7.66 5.30 11.07
C GLN A 238 -6.29 5.94 11.36
N CYS A 239 -6.20 6.77 12.40
CA CYS A 239 -4.94 7.37 12.85
C CYS A 239 -3.93 6.33 13.35
N ILE A 240 -4.38 5.33 14.13
CA ILE A 240 -3.53 4.23 14.58
C ILE A 240 -3.02 3.43 13.37
N PHE A 241 -3.89 3.13 12.40
CA PHE A 241 -3.51 2.40 11.21
C PHE A 241 -2.47 3.17 10.40
N GLU A 242 -2.74 4.43 10.04
CA GLU A 242 -1.84 5.20 9.19
C GLU A 242 -0.48 5.46 9.85
N LYS A 243 -0.41 5.62 11.18
CA LYS A 243 0.86 5.88 11.86
C LYS A 243 1.69 4.64 12.20
N HIS A 244 1.04 3.48 12.37
CA HIS A 244 1.71 2.28 12.90
C HIS A 244 1.59 1.03 12.01
N TRP A 245 0.68 1.06 11.03
CA TRP A 245 0.38 -0.02 10.09
C TRP A 245 0.32 0.49 8.64
N SER A 246 0.92 1.66 8.37
CA SER A 246 0.83 2.33 7.08
C SER A 246 1.22 1.41 5.91
N PHE A 247 0.45 1.54 4.85
CA PHE A 247 0.80 1.02 3.53
C PHE A 247 1.73 1.95 2.75
N ASN A 248 1.93 3.19 3.20
CA ASN A 248 2.87 4.11 2.59
C ASN A 248 4.31 3.60 2.78
N ARG A 249 4.99 3.29 1.67
CA ARG A 249 6.40 2.85 1.64
C ARG A 249 7.36 3.95 1.15
N GLY A 250 6.95 5.21 1.19
CA GLY A 250 7.77 6.37 0.85
C GLY A 250 7.55 6.87 -0.58
N TYR A 251 8.36 7.84 -1.00
CA TYR A 251 8.11 8.64 -2.22
C TYR A 251 9.15 8.42 -3.32
N VAL A 252 9.93 7.33 -3.23
CA VAL A 252 11.03 7.00 -4.14
C VAL A 252 10.83 5.63 -4.74
N ASP A 253 11.31 5.43 -5.96
CA ASP A 253 11.36 4.12 -6.57
C ASP A 253 12.25 3.17 -5.75
N LYS A 254 11.78 1.94 -5.54
CA LYS A 254 12.55 0.88 -4.89
C LYS A 254 12.50 -0.39 -5.71
N ILE A 255 13.66 -1.01 -5.88
CA ILE A 255 13.81 -2.29 -6.56
C ILE A 255 14.10 -3.36 -5.50
N TYR A 256 13.27 -4.38 -5.47
CA TYR A 256 13.46 -5.59 -4.68
C TYR A 256 13.74 -6.74 -5.62
N ASP A 257 14.94 -7.31 -5.54
CA ASP A 257 15.42 -8.33 -6.47
C ASP A 257 16.02 -9.53 -5.72
N THR A 258 16.70 -10.40 -6.47
CA THR A 258 17.42 -11.55 -5.90
C THR A 258 18.47 -11.13 -4.85
N HIS A 259 19.13 -9.97 -5.02
CA HIS A 259 20.12 -9.49 -4.06
C HIS A 259 19.45 -9.12 -2.73
N TYR A 260 18.37 -8.32 -2.78
CA TYR A 260 17.55 -8.00 -1.62
C TYR A 260 17.05 -9.26 -0.91
N PHE A 261 16.52 -10.21 -1.68
CA PHE A 261 15.97 -11.45 -1.13
C PHE A 261 17.05 -12.27 -0.42
N LYS A 262 18.21 -12.50 -1.05
CA LYS A 262 19.34 -13.23 -0.44
C LYS A 262 19.88 -12.54 0.81
N ALA A 263 19.96 -11.21 0.82
CA ALA A 263 20.44 -10.44 1.96
C ALA A 263 19.50 -10.51 3.17
N THR A 264 18.20 -10.69 2.94
CA THR A 264 17.17 -10.73 3.98
C THR A 264 16.75 -12.16 4.37
N LEU A 265 17.05 -13.16 3.53
CA LEU A 265 16.68 -14.57 3.74
C LEU A 265 17.08 -15.12 5.12
N PRO A 266 18.29 -14.88 5.67
CA PRO A 266 18.65 -15.40 6.99
C PRO A 266 17.86 -14.76 8.16
N LYS A 267 17.19 -13.62 7.91
CA LYS A 267 16.50 -12.80 8.91
C LYS A 267 14.97 -12.94 8.89
N GLY A 268 14.41 -13.71 7.95
CA GLY A 268 13.00 -13.58 7.58
C GLY A 268 12.82 -12.40 6.64
N PRO A 269 12.73 -12.62 5.32
CA PRO A 269 12.48 -11.56 4.36
C PRO A 269 11.27 -10.70 4.78
N PRO A 270 11.42 -9.37 4.94
CA PRO A 270 10.35 -8.50 5.39
C PRO A 270 9.47 -8.11 4.19
N VAL A 271 8.85 -9.11 3.57
CA VAL A 271 8.06 -8.94 2.34
C VAL A 271 6.85 -8.03 2.52
N TRP A 272 6.33 -7.89 3.75
CA TRP A 272 5.28 -6.91 4.06
C TRP A 272 5.73 -5.44 3.86
N GLU A 273 7.04 -5.17 3.80
CA GLU A 273 7.58 -3.82 3.55
C GLU A 273 7.61 -3.45 2.06
N ILE A 274 7.35 -4.41 1.16
CA ILE A 274 7.41 -4.21 -0.29
C ILE A 274 6.23 -3.36 -0.78
N GLY A 275 5.04 -3.52 -0.20
CA GLY A 275 3.85 -2.76 -0.58
C GLY A 275 2.60 -3.23 0.15
N ALA A 276 1.45 -3.05 -0.50
CA ALA A 276 0.14 -3.49 -0.03
C ALA A 276 -0.67 -4.07 -1.20
N GLY A 277 -1.48 -5.10 -0.93
CA GLY A 277 -2.35 -5.71 -1.95
C GLY A 277 -3.40 -4.77 -2.56
N ALA A 278 -3.66 -3.62 -1.92
CA ALA A 278 -4.55 -2.56 -2.42
C ALA A 278 -4.01 -1.82 -3.65
N ASN A 279 -2.70 -1.94 -3.94
CA ASN A 279 -2.06 -1.31 -5.09
C ASN A 279 -0.87 -2.15 -5.55
N MET A 280 -1.19 -3.20 -6.31
CA MET A 280 -0.20 -4.12 -6.84
C MET A 280 -0.55 -4.55 -8.26
N ALA A 281 0.47 -4.92 -9.03
CA ALA A 281 0.31 -5.47 -10.36
C ALA A 281 1.38 -6.53 -10.65
N PHE A 282 1.11 -7.39 -11.62
CA PHE A 282 1.96 -8.51 -12.00
C PHE A 282 2.02 -8.62 -13.51
N ARG A 283 3.16 -9.05 -14.06
CA ARG A 283 3.16 -9.61 -15.40
C ARG A 283 2.28 -10.84 -15.41
N ARG A 284 1.48 -11.03 -16.46
CA ARG A 284 0.55 -12.16 -16.54
C ARG A 284 1.26 -13.52 -16.57
N ASP A 285 2.42 -13.60 -17.21
CA ASP A 285 3.23 -14.83 -17.31
C ASP A 285 3.85 -15.25 -15.96
N VAL A 286 4.04 -14.33 -15.01
CA VAL A 286 4.61 -14.66 -13.69
C VAL A 286 3.78 -15.71 -12.96
N PHE A 287 2.46 -15.75 -13.18
CA PHE A 287 1.56 -16.73 -12.55
C PHE A 287 1.85 -18.16 -13.01
N GLU A 288 2.40 -18.36 -14.21
CA GLU A 288 2.82 -19.68 -14.71
C GLU A 288 4.11 -20.16 -14.01
N GLU A 289 5.00 -19.23 -13.65
CA GLU A 289 6.30 -19.53 -13.05
C GLU A 289 6.25 -19.70 -11.54
N VAL A 290 5.48 -18.83 -10.87
CA VAL A 290 5.42 -18.75 -9.41
C VAL A 290 4.15 -19.41 -8.85
N GLY A 291 3.11 -19.58 -9.67
CA GLY A 291 1.78 -20.02 -9.27
C GLY A 291 0.85 -18.87 -8.85
N TYR A 292 -0.43 -19.17 -8.68
CA TYR A 292 -1.47 -18.24 -8.24
C TYR A 292 -1.38 -17.87 -6.75
N PHE A 293 -2.20 -16.95 -6.25
CA PHE A 293 -2.28 -16.62 -4.82
C PHE A 293 -2.69 -17.85 -4.01
N ASP A 294 -2.10 -18.01 -2.83
CA ASP A 294 -2.32 -19.17 -1.97
C ASP A 294 -3.66 -19.07 -1.23
N GLU A 295 -4.68 -19.77 -1.75
CA GLU A 295 -6.06 -19.74 -1.22
C GLU A 295 -6.16 -20.17 0.26
N LEU A 296 -5.13 -20.83 0.82
CA LEU A 296 -5.11 -21.20 2.24
C LEU A 296 -4.73 -20.04 3.17
N LEU A 297 -4.26 -18.92 2.60
CA LEU A 297 -4.04 -17.69 3.34
C LEU A 297 -5.28 -16.80 3.41
N ASP A 298 -6.35 -17.17 2.73
CA ASP A 298 -7.52 -16.33 2.53
C ASP A 298 -8.48 -16.26 3.72
N ALA A 299 -9.46 -15.35 3.64
CA ALA A 299 -10.62 -15.28 4.51
C ALA A 299 -11.41 -16.59 4.46
N GLY A 300 -11.52 -17.27 5.61
CA GLY A 300 -12.05 -18.65 5.71
C GLY A 300 -10.98 -19.70 6.03
N ALA A 301 -9.69 -19.37 5.89
CA ALA A 301 -8.56 -20.21 6.24
C ALA A 301 -7.63 -19.51 7.26
N ALA A 302 -6.39 -19.14 6.88
CA ALA A 302 -5.47 -18.43 7.77
C ALA A 302 -5.87 -16.95 7.97
N GLY A 303 -6.60 -16.37 7.02
CA GLY A 303 -7.35 -15.13 7.17
C GLY A 303 -6.78 -13.88 6.50
N CYS A 304 -5.50 -13.84 6.13
CA CYS A 304 -4.91 -12.77 5.32
C CYS A 304 -3.48 -13.16 4.85
N ASN A 305 -2.83 -12.28 4.07
CA ASN A 305 -1.40 -12.29 3.70
C ASN A 305 -1.02 -12.98 2.38
N GLY A 306 -1.97 -13.18 1.46
CA GLY A 306 -1.68 -13.69 0.11
C GLY A 306 -0.80 -12.77 -0.73
N ASP A 307 -0.86 -11.45 -0.51
CA ASP A 307 -0.04 -10.46 -1.20
C ASP A 307 1.45 -10.58 -0.85
N SER A 308 1.79 -10.55 0.44
CA SER A 308 3.20 -10.67 0.85
C SER A 308 3.73 -12.08 0.61
N GLU A 309 2.87 -13.10 0.65
CA GLU A 309 3.25 -14.45 0.25
C GLU A 309 3.58 -14.54 -1.24
N MET A 310 2.78 -13.93 -2.10
CA MET A 310 3.05 -13.85 -3.53
C MET A 310 4.38 -13.14 -3.81
N TRP A 311 4.63 -11.97 -3.20
CA TRP A 311 5.89 -11.24 -3.39
C TRP A 311 7.11 -12.06 -2.94
N TYR A 312 6.96 -12.84 -1.87
CA TYR A 312 8.00 -13.78 -1.44
C TYR A 312 8.31 -14.78 -2.56
N ARG A 313 7.29 -15.43 -3.16
CA ARG A 313 7.50 -16.42 -4.22
C ARG A 313 8.11 -15.81 -5.48
N VAL A 314 7.66 -14.62 -5.87
CA VAL A 314 8.23 -13.85 -7.00
C VAL A 314 9.73 -13.63 -6.78
N LEU A 315 10.13 -13.13 -5.61
CA LEU A 315 11.55 -12.94 -5.27
C LEU A 315 12.32 -14.26 -5.17
N ALA A 316 11.70 -15.31 -4.61
CA ALA A 316 12.33 -16.61 -4.44
C ALA A 316 12.61 -17.33 -5.77
N LYS A 317 11.83 -17.02 -6.82
CA LYS A 317 12.05 -17.45 -8.20
C LYS A 317 13.07 -16.58 -8.96
N GLY A 318 13.58 -15.54 -8.32
CA GLY A 318 14.64 -14.68 -8.84
C GLY A 318 14.15 -13.48 -9.63
N HIS A 319 12.83 -13.24 -9.67
CA HIS A 319 12.27 -12.08 -10.33
C HIS A 319 12.43 -10.79 -9.52
N THR A 320 12.17 -9.66 -10.19
CA THR A 320 12.25 -8.32 -9.60
C THR A 320 10.85 -7.76 -9.33
N ILE A 321 10.72 -7.08 -8.19
CA ILE A 321 9.54 -6.30 -7.81
C ILE A 321 9.93 -4.82 -7.75
N HIS A 322 9.16 -3.97 -8.41
CA HIS A 322 9.36 -2.52 -8.41
C HIS A 322 8.27 -1.83 -7.60
N TYR A 323 8.64 -1.15 -6.52
CA TYR A 323 7.79 -0.16 -5.88
C TYR A 323 7.84 1.15 -6.67
N ASN A 324 6.77 1.47 -7.39
CA ASN A 324 6.63 2.72 -8.13
C ASN A 324 5.72 3.69 -7.34
N PRO A 325 6.28 4.73 -6.69
CA PRO A 325 5.50 5.66 -5.87
C PRO A 325 4.60 6.60 -6.68
N ARG A 326 4.69 6.61 -8.02
CA ARG A 326 3.83 7.42 -8.90
C ARG A 326 2.48 6.77 -9.20
N ALA A 327 2.39 5.44 -9.08
CA ALA A 327 1.10 4.77 -9.09
C ALA A 327 0.46 4.90 -7.71
N ILE A 328 -0.41 5.88 -7.56
CA ILE A 328 -0.94 6.29 -6.25
C ILE A 328 -2.40 5.90 -6.12
N VAL A 329 -2.74 5.31 -4.98
CA VAL A 329 -4.11 5.12 -4.53
C VAL A 329 -4.35 5.72 -3.14
N PHE A 330 -5.58 6.14 -2.87
CA PHE A 330 -6.06 6.51 -1.56
C PHE A 330 -6.89 5.38 -0.99
N HIS A 331 -6.53 4.88 0.19
CA HIS A 331 -7.16 3.73 0.82
C HIS A 331 -8.01 4.16 2.02
N GLU A 332 -9.19 3.57 2.14
CA GLU A 332 -10.08 3.78 3.28
C GLU A 332 -9.76 2.83 4.44
N HIS A 333 -9.32 3.41 5.56
CA HIS A 333 -9.00 2.65 6.76
C HIS A 333 -10.26 2.37 7.58
N ARG A 334 -10.27 1.26 8.34
CA ARG A 334 -11.37 0.92 9.25
C ARG A 334 -11.65 2.06 10.23
N GLU A 335 -12.90 2.51 10.29
CA GLU A 335 -13.30 3.62 11.17
C GLU A 335 -13.31 3.24 12.66
N ASN A 336 -13.59 1.97 12.98
CA ASN A 336 -13.76 1.53 14.35
C ASN A 336 -12.57 0.72 14.89
N VAL A 337 -12.22 0.94 16.16
CA VAL A 337 -11.10 0.26 16.82
C VAL A 337 -11.33 -1.25 16.95
N GLN A 338 -12.57 -1.72 17.15
CA GLN A 338 -12.86 -3.17 17.17
C GLN A 338 -12.61 -3.81 15.80
N GLU A 339 -13.02 -3.16 14.70
CA GLU A 339 -12.78 -3.67 13.34
C GLU A 339 -11.30 -3.60 12.98
N LEU A 340 -10.59 -2.55 13.39
CA LEU A 340 -9.14 -2.48 13.27
C LEU A 340 -8.47 -3.64 14.03
N LYS A 341 -8.86 -3.91 15.28
CA LYS A 341 -8.32 -5.03 16.05
C LYS A 341 -8.57 -6.36 15.34
N LYS A 342 -9.77 -6.57 14.78
CA LYS A 342 -10.10 -7.76 13.99
C LYS A 342 -9.19 -7.88 12.76
N GLN A 343 -9.01 -6.79 12.02
CA GLN A 343 -8.11 -6.74 10.87
C GLN A 343 -6.67 -7.09 11.25
N ILE A 344 -6.12 -6.43 12.28
CA ILE A 344 -4.74 -6.68 12.75
C ILE A 344 -4.57 -8.11 13.28
N PHE A 345 -5.59 -8.68 13.93
CA PHE A 345 -5.57 -10.09 14.33
C PHE A 345 -5.38 -11.02 13.12
N TYR A 346 -6.15 -10.82 12.04
CA TYR A 346 -6.02 -11.64 10.83
C TYR A 346 -4.72 -11.38 10.06
N TYR A 347 -4.22 -10.13 10.05
CA TYR A 347 -2.90 -9.81 9.48
C TYR A 347 -1.80 -10.62 10.18
N MET A 348 -1.80 -10.63 11.52
CA MET A 348 -0.78 -11.36 12.28
C MET A 348 -0.96 -12.87 12.21
N ARG A 349 -2.20 -13.37 12.16
CA ARG A 349 -2.50 -14.79 11.95
C ARG A 349 -1.99 -15.29 10.61
N GLY A 350 -2.36 -14.59 9.54
CA GLY A 350 -1.90 -14.87 8.18
C GLY A 350 -0.39 -14.77 8.06
N HIS A 351 0.21 -13.75 8.66
CA HIS A 351 1.66 -13.55 8.68
C HIS A 351 2.42 -14.74 9.30
N ALA A 352 1.99 -15.24 10.47
CA ALA A 352 2.63 -16.41 11.07
C ALA A 352 2.54 -17.65 10.16
N VAL A 353 1.38 -17.89 9.54
CA VAL A 353 1.18 -19.05 8.66
C VAL A 353 2.05 -18.93 7.40
N ALA A 354 2.03 -17.78 6.72
CA ALA A 354 2.83 -17.52 5.53
C ALA A 354 4.34 -17.68 5.83
N ALA A 355 4.83 -17.06 6.90
CA ALA A 355 6.22 -17.13 7.33
C ALA A 355 6.69 -18.58 7.58
N LEU A 356 5.89 -19.39 8.28
CA LEU A 356 6.25 -20.79 8.54
C LEU A 356 6.15 -21.68 7.30
N ARG A 357 5.24 -21.40 6.37
CA ARG A 357 5.20 -22.08 5.08
C ARG A 357 6.43 -21.76 4.24
N GLN A 358 6.77 -20.49 4.09
CA GLN A 358 7.96 -20.05 3.37
C GLN A 358 9.25 -20.60 3.99
N GLN A 359 9.33 -20.64 5.32
CA GLN A 359 10.44 -21.28 6.04
C GLN A 359 10.65 -22.73 5.62
N ARG A 360 9.57 -23.49 5.38
CA ARG A 360 9.65 -24.91 5.02
C ARG A 360 10.35 -25.09 3.67
N TYR A 361 10.04 -24.23 2.71
CA TYR A 361 10.58 -24.33 1.35
C TYR A 361 11.99 -23.74 1.21
N TYR A 362 12.31 -22.66 1.94
CA TYR A 362 13.52 -21.87 1.67
C TYR A 362 14.45 -21.65 2.88
N ARG A 363 14.12 -22.21 4.05
CA ARG A 363 14.88 -22.03 5.31
C ARG A 363 15.12 -20.55 5.69
N ALA A 364 14.13 -19.70 5.43
CA ALA A 364 14.17 -18.25 5.45
C ALA A 364 14.25 -17.55 6.83
N GLY A 365 14.91 -18.13 7.84
CA GLY A 365 15.12 -17.47 9.14
C GLY A 365 13.87 -17.11 9.97
N TYR A 366 12.65 -17.39 9.48
CA TYR A 366 11.39 -16.96 10.12
C TYR A 366 11.19 -17.46 11.56
N PRO A 367 11.61 -18.67 11.97
CA PRO A 367 11.47 -19.11 13.37
C PRO A 367 12.18 -18.18 14.35
N LYS A 368 13.40 -17.73 14.02
CA LYS A 368 14.16 -16.77 14.84
C LYS A 368 13.49 -15.39 14.84
N TYR A 369 12.99 -14.96 13.68
CA TYR A 369 12.23 -13.71 13.54
C TYR A 369 10.97 -13.70 14.42
N LEU A 370 10.13 -14.73 14.31
CA LEU A 370 8.88 -14.86 15.07
C LEU A 370 9.14 -14.94 16.58
N ALA A 371 10.18 -15.67 17.00
CA ALA A 371 10.59 -15.71 18.40
C ALA A 371 11.02 -14.34 18.93
N LYS A 372 11.81 -13.57 18.15
CA LYS A 372 12.20 -12.21 18.50
C LYS A 372 10.99 -11.26 18.57
N LEU A 373 10.02 -11.42 17.66
CA LEU A 373 8.81 -10.61 17.66
C LEU A 373 7.99 -10.84 18.94
N LEU A 374 7.73 -12.11 19.29
CA LEU A 374 6.99 -12.51 20.49
C LEU A 374 7.70 -12.15 21.80
N LEU A 375 8.96 -12.57 21.94
CA LEU A 375 9.67 -12.53 23.23
C LEU A 375 10.28 -11.17 23.55
N LEU A 376 10.68 -10.39 22.53
CA LEU A 376 11.38 -9.12 22.75
C LEU A 376 10.54 -7.91 22.35
N SER A 377 9.86 -7.93 21.21
CA SER A 377 9.17 -6.74 20.71
C SER A 377 7.85 -6.52 21.46
N TYR A 378 7.01 -7.57 21.56
CA TYR A 378 5.73 -7.45 22.24
C TYR A 378 5.84 -7.39 23.77
N SER A 379 6.86 -8.00 24.38
CA SER A 379 7.11 -7.84 25.82
C SER A 379 7.48 -6.38 26.16
N ARG A 380 8.35 -5.75 25.37
CA ARG A 380 8.68 -4.32 25.52
C ARG A 380 7.46 -3.43 25.32
N SER A 381 6.65 -3.69 24.29
CA SER A 381 5.42 -2.94 24.05
C SER A 381 4.38 -3.13 25.15
N ALA A 382 4.29 -4.34 25.74
CA ALA A 382 3.39 -4.60 26.85
C ALA A 382 3.77 -3.80 28.10
N VAL A 383 5.06 -3.76 28.43
CA VAL A 383 5.58 -2.94 29.54
C VAL A 383 5.34 -1.45 29.29
N LYS A 384 5.62 -0.95 28.08
CA LYS A 384 5.42 0.47 27.74
C LYS A 384 3.96 0.89 27.66
N GLY A 385 3.06 -0.03 27.33
CA GLY A 385 1.63 0.24 27.24
C GLY A 385 0.92 0.20 28.59
N PHE A 386 1.46 -0.50 29.59
CA PHE A 386 0.82 -0.69 30.89
C PHE A 386 0.64 0.63 31.68
N PRO A 387 -0.47 0.80 32.43
CA PRO A 387 -1.63 -0.10 32.55
C PRO A 387 -2.71 0.11 31.47
N ASP A 388 -2.72 1.26 30.79
CA ASP A 388 -3.91 1.74 30.04
C ASP A 388 -3.88 1.43 28.52
N TYR A 389 -2.74 1.00 28.00
CA TYR A 389 -2.47 0.69 26.59
C TYR A 389 -3.00 1.76 25.60
N PRO A 390 -2.51 3.01 25.70
CA PRO A 390 -3.04 4.10 24.90
C PRO A 390 -2.65 3.96 23.42
N PHE A 391 -3.51 4.51 22.55
CA PHE A 391 -3.26 4.79 21.13
C PHE A 391 -2.56 3.64 20.38
N GLN A 392 -1.25 3.77 20.13
CA GLN A 392 -0.43 2.78 19.40
C GLN A 392 -0.45 1.37 20.00
N TYR A 393 -0.72 1.24 21.30
CA TYR A 393 -0.78 -0.04 21.99
C TYR A 393 -2.17 -0.68 21.98
N ARG A 394 -3.20 0.01 21.48
CA ARG A 394 -4.58 -0.54 21.45
C ARG A 394 -4.68 -1.83 20.63
N THR A 395 -3.85 -1.99 19.59
CA THR A 395 -3.87 -3.20 18.75
C THR A 395 -2.91 -4.29 19.25
N LEU A 396 -2.10 -4.04 20.29
CA LEU A 396 -1.05 -4.96 20.75
C LEU A 396 -1.59 -6.37 21.02
N TRP A 397 -2.68 -6.49 21.77
CA TRP A 397 -3.24 -7.80 22.10
C TRP A 397 -3.85 -8.51 20.89
N ALA A 398 -4.40 -7.78 19.93
CA ALA A 398 -4.84 -8.35 18.66
C ALA A 398 -3.65 -8.89 17.86
N GLN A 399 -2.51 -8.18 17.89
CA GLN A 399 -1.29 -8.63 17.22
C GLN A 399 -0.76 -9.93 17.83
N VAL A 400 -0.63 -9.97 19.16
CA VAL A 400 -0.11 -11.14 19.90
C VAL A 400 -1.03 -12.34 19.72
N THR A 401 -2.34 -12.17 19.93
CA THR A 401 -3.31 -13.28 19.83
C THR A 401 -3.46 -13.74 18.38
N GLY A 402 -3.41 -12.83 17.40
CA GLY A 402 -3.38 -13.17 15.98
C GLY A 402 -2.17 -14.04 15.64
N LEU A 403 -0.97 -13.62 16.08
CA LEU A 403 0.25 -14.37 15.82
C LEU A 403 0.21 -15.77 16.45
N LEU A 404 -0.19 -15.90 17.72
CA LEU A 404 -0.36 -17.19 18.40
C LEU A 404 -1.42 -18.07 17.71
N SER A 405 -2.53 -17.47 17.27
CA SER A 405 -3.56 -18.15 16.49
C SER A 405 -2.99 -18.69 15.18
N GLY A 406 -2.14 -17.94 14.49
CA GLY A 406 -1.48 -18.36 13.25
C GLY A 406 -0.52 -19.53 13.47
N LEU A 407 0.28 -19.49 14.55
CA LEU A 407 1.13 -20.62 14.95
C LEU A 407 0.30 -21.88 15.21
N ALA A 408 -0.75 -21.77 16.03
CA ALA A 408 -1.64 -22.89 16.34
C ALA A 408 -2.33 -23.44 15.07
N PHE A 409 -2.81 -22.55 14.20
CA PHE A 409 -3.42 -22.93 12.92
C PHE A 409 -2.44 -23.67 12.02
N TYR A 410 -1.21 -23.16 11.85
CA TYR A 410 -0.17 -23.82 11.07
C TYR A 410 0.08 -25.23 11.58
N PHE A 411 0.38 -25.39 12.88
CA PHE A 411 0.69 -26.69 13.48
C PHE A 411 -0.48 -27.67 13.41
N LYS A 412 -1.71 -27.21 13.61
CA LYS A 412 -2.91 -28.06 13.48
C LYS A 412 -3.09 -28.62 12.08
N HIS A 413 -2.71 -27.87 11.05
CA HIS A 413 -2.89 -28.26 9.65
C HIS A 413 -1.61 -28.78 8.99
N THR A 414 -0.48 -28.88 9.74
CA THR A 414 0.84 -29.26 9.22
C THR A 414 0.84 -30.48 8.30
N LYS A 415 0.01 -31.48 8.60
CA LYS A 415 -0.10 -32.74 7.84
C LYS A 415 -0.88 -32.62 6.52
N ASN A 416 -1.62 -31.54 6.31
CA ASN A 416 -2.46 -31.33 5.12
C ASN A 416 -1.82 -30.40 4.08
N TRP A 417 -0.67 -29.78 4.36
CA TRP A 417 -0.05 -28.81 3.43
C TRP A 417 0.77 -29.44 2.30
N ASP A 418 1.06 -30.75 2.38
CA ASP A 418 1.82 -31.49 1.35
C ASP A 418 0.91 -32.23 0.34
N LYS A 419 -0.40 -32.04 0.46
CA LYS A 419 -1.41 -32.49 -0.50
C LYS A 419 -1.87 -31.29 -1.30
#